data_AF-A0A2E9H478-F1
#
_entry.id   AF-A0A2E9H478-F1
#
_cell.length_a   1.000
_cell.length_b   1.000
_cell.length_c   1.000
_cell.angle_alpha   90.00
_cell.angle_beta   90.00
_cell.angle_gamma   90.00
#
_symmetry.space_group_name_H-M   'P 1'
#
loop_
_entity.id
_entity.type
_entity.pdbx_description
1 polymer ?
#
loop_
_entity_poly.entity_id
_entity_poly.type
_entity_poly.pdbx_seq_one_letter_code
_entity_poly.pdbx_strand_id
1 'polypeptide(L)'
;MYQSNPAYQSTQQRNHAPNQGYANHPNQPINPGASRNNPPQQQTEDKTLKDFFQIKVHGGKAAFNAYPSTTKKGWETISFEMAARSNPNNPNDRTYNWQDKVTLQITMTELPVLVATLHSLLPSVEFKNHGQNNDKGMAIIKQEKHFFCKMFAKNASVKAVPVSFPEMALVANLALSQYVKNFDGVSSDVALANLKTMARDLYKSSQAPLAQQ
;
A
#
# COMPACT_ATOMS: atom_id res chain seq x y z
N MET A 1 11.70 -70.69 21.07
CA MET A 1 12.68 -70.84 19.97
C MET A 1 13.09 -69.44 19.52
N TYR A 2 14.28 -69.00 19.94
CA TYR A 2 15.44 -68.55 19.13
C TYR A 2 15.16 -67.34 18.20
N GLN A 3 15.58 -66.11 18.56
CA GLN A 3 16.89 -65.45 18.24
C GLN A 3 17.09 -65.26 16.72
N SER A 4 17.58 -64.14 16.15
CA SER A 4 18.59 -63.17 16.59
C SER A 4 18.70 -62.00 15.57
N ASN A 5 19.20 -60.84 16.03
CA ASN A 5 19.80 -59.75 15.24
C ASN A 5 21.34 -59.98 15.14
N PRO A 6 22.10 -59.40 14.18
CA PRO A 6 22.83 -58.13 14.43
C PRO A 6 22.99 -57.23 13.17
N ALA A 7 22.96 -55.90 13.24
CA ALA A 7 24.01 -54.94 13.63
C ALA A 7 25.35 -55.03 12.86
N TYR A 8 25.67 -53.97 12.11
CA TYR A 8 27.05 -53.55 11.83
C TYR A 8 27.26 -52.11 12.31
N GLN A 9 28.27 -51.96 13.17
CA GLN A 9 28.88 -50.72 13.67
C GLN A 9 30.23 -50.48 12.96
N SER A 10 30.84 -49.34 13.30
CA SER A 10 32.27 -48.93 13.23
C SER A 10 32.59 -47.94 12.09
N THR A 11 33.33 -46.83 12.29
CA THR A 11 34.07 -46.31 13.45
C THR A 11 34.42 -44.83 13.22
N GLN A 12 34.50 -44.06 14.32
CA GLN A 12 35.13 -42.75 14.41
C GLN A 12 36.66 -42.87 14.39
N GLN A 13 37.39 -41.84 13.95
CA GLN A 13 38.63 -41.41 14.64
C GLN A 13 39.06 -39.97 14.26
N ARG A 14 39.13 -39.10 15.29
CA ARG A 14 39.94 -37.88 15.34
C ARG A 14 41.41 -38.25 15.55
N ASN A 15 42.36 -37.43 15.08
CA ASN A 15 43.33 -36.73 15.95
C ASN A 15 44.36 -35.86 15.20
N HIS A 16 44.47 -34.60 15.67
CA HIS A 16 45.66 -33.80 16.04
C HIS A 16 46.81 -33.50 15.03
N ALA A 17 47.17 -32.20 15.00
CA ALA A 17 48.24 -31.51 14.27
C ALA A 17 49.68 -31.83 14.80
N PRO A 18 50.81 -31.34 14.21
CA PRO A 18 51.20 -29.90 14.29
C PRO A 18 52.20 -29.30 13.23
N ASN A 19 52.21 -27.95 13.18
CA ASN A 19 53.34 -26.98 13.07
C ASN A 19 54.21 -26.69 11.80
N GLN A 20 54.56 -25.39 11.68
CA GLN A 20 55.67 -24.71 10.95
C GLN A 20 55.57 -24.59 9.41
N GLY A 21 55.91 -23.49 8.73
CA GLY A 21 56.57 -22.23 9.07
C GLY A 21 56.66 -21.30 7.83
N TYR A 22 57.05 -20.05 8.09
CA TYR A 22 57.17 -18.83 7.27
C TYR A 22 57.75 -18.90 5.84
N ALA A 23 57.28 -18.00 4.95
CA ALA A 23 58.15 -17.10 4.15
C ALA A 23 57.37 -16.00 3.39
N ASN A 24 58.05 -14.85 3.23
CA ASN A 24 57.60 -13.53 2.78
C ASN A 24 57.28 -13.40 1.29
N HIS A 25 56.38 -12.48 0.93
CA HIS A 25 56.51 -11.66 -0.29
C HIS A 25 55.99 -10.22 -0.06
N PRO A 26 56.64 -9.17 -0.61
CA PRO A 26 56.49 -7.78 -0.15
C PRO A 26 55.57 -6.90 -1.01
N ASN A 27 54.95 -5.93 -0.32
CA ASN A 27 54.52 -4.58 -0.69
C ASN A 27 54.20 -4.21 -2.16
N GLN A 28 52.98 -3.70 -2.37
CA GLN A 28 52.71 -2.64 -3.34
C GLN A 28 51.96 -1.46 -2.69
N PRO A 29 52.15 -0.22 -3.18
CA PRO A 29 51.96 1.01 -2.41
C PRO A 29 50.52 1.50 -2.28
N ILE A 30 50.28 2.19 -1.17
CA ILE A 30 49.07 2.94 -0.80
C ILE A 30 48.89 4.15 -1.74
N ASN A 31 47.71 4.31 -2.33
CA ASN A 31 47.32 5.48 -3.10
C ASN A 31 46.37 6.36 -2.25
N PRO A 32 46.77 7.56 -1.79
CA PRO A 32 45.92 8.42 -0.97
C PRO A 32 45.08 9.35 -1.87
N GLY A 33 43.84 8.95 -2.15
CA GLY A 33 42.94 9.76 -2.97
C GLY A 33 41.53 9.19 -3.07
N ALA A 34 40.84 9.02 -1.94
CA ALA A 34 39.42 8.69 -1.94
C ALA A 34 38.62 9.83 -1.30
N SER A 35 38.04 10.65 -2.16
CA SER A 35 37.00 11.61 -1.82
C SER A 35 35.89 10.94 -1.00
N ARG A 36 35.54 11.54 0.15
CA ARG A 36 34.36 11.20 0.93
C ARG A 36 33.11 11.54 0.10
N ASN A 37 32.59 10.56 -0.63
CA ASN A 37 31.24 10.64 -1.15
C ASN A 37 30.29 10.13 -0.07
N ASN A 38 29.46 11.04 0.45
CA ASN A 38 28.32 10.71 1.29
C ASN A 38 27.44 9.67 0.57
N PRO A 39 26.92 8.64 1.27
CA PRO A 39 25.96 7.74 0.66
C PRO A 39 24.69 8.51 0.27
N PRO A 40 24.08 8.22 -0.89
CA PRO A 40 22.82 8.83 -1.31
C PRO A 40 21.71 8.49 -0.30
N GLN A 41 20.97 9.51 0.13
CA GLN A 41 19.76 9.33 0.94
C GLN A 41 18.76 8.41 0.21
N GLN A 42 18.30 7.39 0.92
CA GLN A 42 17.29 6.42 0.49
C GLN A 42 16.01 7.15 -0.01
N GLN A 43 15.76 7.09 -1.31
CA GLN A 43 14.46 7.37 -1.94
C GLN A 43 13.95 6.15 -2.74
N THR A 44 14.43 4.95 -2.42
CA THR A 44 14.27 3.77 -3.29
C THR A 44 13.11 2.85 -2.89
N GLU A 45 12.54 2.97 -1.69
CA GLU A 45 11.57 1.99 -1.18
C GLU A 45 10.13 2.22 -1.68
N ASP A 46 9.72 3.47 -1.97
CA ASP A 46 8.34 3.77 -2.40
C ASP A 46 8.03 3.23 -3.82
N LYS A 47 9.05 3.04 -4.67
CA LYS A 47 8.87 2.45 -6.01
C LYS A 47 8.57 0.94 -5.95
N THR A 48 9.14 0.21 -4.99
CA THR A 48 9.05 -1.26 -5.00
C THR A 48 7.67 -1.74 -4.57
N LEU A 49 7.07 -1.17 -3.51
CA LEU A 49 5.75 -1.61 -3.03
C LEU A 49 4.61 -1.32 -4.01
N LYS A 50 4.69 -0.20 -4.74
CA LYS A 50 3.71 0.13 -5.79
C LYS A 50 3.73 -0.91 -6.90
N ASP A 51 4.89 -1.43 -7.29
CA ASP A 51 5.00 -2.31 -8.45
C ASP A 51 4.50 -3.74 -8.19
N PHE A 52 4.44 -4.19 -6.92
CA PHE A 52 4.05 -5.58 -6.60
C PHE A 52 2.57 -5.77 -6.24
N PHE A 53 1.86 -4.76 -5.72
CA PHE A 53 0.46 -4.93 -5.33
C PHE A 53 -0.40 -3.69 -5.64
N GLN A 54 -1.30 -3.82 -6.61
CA GLN A 54 -2.24 -2.78 -7.01
C GLN A 54 -3.61 -3.41 -7.29
N ILE A 55 -4.68 -2.71 -6.91
CA ILE A 55 -6.05 -3.09 -7.25
C ILE A 55 -6.56 -2.12 -8.30
N LYS A 56 -6.78 -2.63 -9.52
CA LYS A 56 -7.21 -1.85 -10.69
C LYS A 56 -8.65 -2.18 -11.04
N VAL A 57 -9.44 -1.13 -11.26
CA VAL A 57 -10.85 -1.22 -11.68
C VAL A 57 -11.03 -0.40 -12.95
N HIS A 58 -11.65 -1.00 -13.96
CA HIS A 58 -11.83 -0.40 -15.28
C HIS A 58 -13.30 -0.09 -15.54
N GLY A 59 -13.67 1.18 -15.56
CA GLY A 59 -15.02 1.65 -15.85
C GLY A 59 -15.16 2.24 -17.26
N GLY A 60 -16.39 2.46 -17.71
CA GLY A 60 -16.66 2.95 -19.08
C GLY A 60 -16.10 4.34 -19.39
N LYS A 61 -15.87 5.19 -18.38
CA LYS A 61 -15.39 6.58 -18.53
C LYS A 61 -14.04 6.87 -17.88
N ALA A 62 -13.64 6.04 -16.90
CA ALA A 62 -12.41 6.22 -16.15
C ALA A 62 -11.94 4.87 -15.59
N ALA A 63 -10.67 4.80 -15.20
CA ALA A 63 -10.08 3.69 -14.46
C ALA A 63 -9.61 4.19 -13.10
N PHE A 64 -9.75 3.33 -12.10
CA PHE A 64 -9.37 3.54 -10.71
C PHE A 64 -8.26 2.56 -10.33
N ASN A 65 -7.29 3.03 -9.55
CA ASN A 65 -6.17 2.24 -9.06
C ASN A 65 -5.93 2.55 -7.59
N ALA A 66 -5.85 1.53 -6.75
CA ALA A 66 -5.52 1.64 -5.33
C ALA A 66 -4.24 0.84 -5.03
N TYR A 67 -3.33 1.41 -4.25
CA TYR A 67 -2.05 0.76 -3.93
C TYR A 67 -1.51 1.18 -2.54
N PRO A 68 -0.71 0.31 -1.87
CA PRO A 68 0.02 0.65 -0.66
C PRO A 68 0.91 1.87 -0.86
N SER A 69 1.10 2.66 0.18
CA SER A 69 1.95 3.85 0.13
C SER A 69 2.42 4.22 1.54
N THR A 70 3.52 4.93 1.66
CA THR A 70 4.00 5.41 2.96
C THR A 70 4.09 6.94 2.93
N THR A 71 3.63 7.61 3.98
CA THR A 71 3.75 9.08 4.06
C THR A 71 5.21 9.48 4.28
N LYS A 72 5.55 10.76 4.07
CA LYS A 72 6.90 11.29 4.34
C LYS A 72 7.41 11.05 5.76
N LYS A 73 6.52 10.79 6.72
CA LYS A 73 6.86 10.52 8.13
C LYS A 73 6.88 9.02 8.46
N GLY A 74 6.82 8.13 7.47
CA GLY A 74 6.87 6.68 7.69
C GLY A 74 5.53 6.04 8.06
N TRP A 75 4.41 6.77 7.96
CA TRP A 75 3.09 6.20 8.24
C TRP A 75 2.57 5.39 7.04
N GLU A 76 2.25 4.11 7.25
CA GLU A 76 1.67 3.22 6.25
C GLU A 76 0.24 3.65 5.91
N THR A 77 -0.05 3.77 4.62
CA THR A 77 -1.31 4.28 4.09
C THR A 77 -1.61 3.69 2.72
N ILE A 78 -2.65 4.20 2.05
CA ILE A 78 -2.94 3.88 0.66
C ILE A 78 -2.98 5.15 -0.19
N SER A 79 -2.70 4.98 -1.47
CA SER A 79 -2.87 6.01 -2.48
C SER A 79 -3.86 5.55 -3.54
N PHE A 80 -4.53 6.53 -4.13
CA PHE A 80 -5.45 6.34 -5.24
C PHE A 80 -4.98 7.10 -6.47
N GLU A 81 -5.17 6.48 -7.62
CA GLU A 81 -5.03 7.11 -8.93
C GLU A 81 -6.31 6.90 -9.74
N MET A 82 -6.73 7.93 -10.47
CA MET A 82 -7.83 7.82 -11.42
C MET A 82 -7.49 8.50 -12.74
N ALA A 83 -7.71 7.78 -13.84
CA ALA A 83 -7.43 8.22 -15.20
C ALA A 83 -8.71 8.21 -16.03
N ALA A 84 -8.92 9.23 -16.87
CA ALA A 84 -10.03 9.25 -17.81
C ALA A 84 -9.76 8.28 -18.97
N ARG A 85 -10.82 7.78 -19.59
CA ARG A 85 -10.72 7.00 -20.83
C ARG A 85 -10.10 7.85 -21.93
N SER A 86 -9.12 7.30 -22.65
CA SER A 86 -8.36 8.06 -23.67
C SER A 86 -9.27 8.50 -24.82
N ASN A 87 -10.13 7.59 -25.31
CA ASN A 87 -11.07 7.86 -26.37
C ASN A 87 -12.50 7.48 -25.92
N PRO A 88 -13.25 8.40 -25.29
CA PRO A 88 -14.60 8.10 -24.79
C PRO A 88 -15.61 7.80 -25.91
N ASN A 89 -15.32 8.19 -27.15
CA ASN A 89 -16.20 8.00 -28.31
C ASN A 89 -15.98 6.66 -29.03
N ASN A 90 -14.90 5.94 -28.71
CA ASN A 90 -14.61 4.63 -29.27
C ASN A 90 -14.87 3.53 -28.22
N PRO A 91 -15.99 2.79 -28.30
CA PRO A 91 -16.32 1.75 -27.32
C PRO A 91 -15.32 0.58 -27.30
N ASN A 92 -14.55 0.38 -28.38
CA ASN A 92 -13.54 -0.67 -28.48
C ASN A 92 -12.18 -0.25 -27.91
N ASP A 93 -11.95 1.05 -27.74
CA ASP A 93 -10.72 1.55 -27.11
C ASP A 93 -10.89 1.54 -25.58
N ARG A 94 -10.32 0.52 -24.93
CA ARG A 94 -10.34 0.37 -23.46
C ARG A 94 -9.07 0.92 -22.79
N THR A 95 -8.40 1.89 -23.42
CA THR A 95 -7.23 2.55 -22.85
C THR A 95 -7.62 3.77 -22.00
N TYR A 96 -6.73 4.12 -21.07
CA TYR A 96 -6.93 5.24 -20.15
C TYR A 96 -5.69 6.14 -20.15
N ASN A 97 -5.91 7.45 -20.07
CA ASN A 97 -4.85 8.44 -20.07
C ASN A 97 -4.22 8.56 -18.67
N TRP A 98 -3.26 7.66 -18.38
CA TRP A 98 -2.53 7.66 -17.11
C TRP A 98 -1.52 8.81 -16.96
N GLN A 99 -1.18 9.50 -18.05
CA GLN A 99 -0.32 10.69 -17.99
C GLN A 99 -1.08 11.88 -17.36
N ASP A 100 -2.39 11.98 -17.60
CA ASP A 100 -3.28 12.99 -17.00
C ASP A 100 -4.18 12.39 -15.88
N LYS A 101 -3.57 11.61 -14.99
CA LYS A 101 -4.26 11.03 -13.83
C LYS A 101 -4.37 12.03 -12.67
N VAL A 102 -5.41 11.88 -11.86
CA VAL A 102 -5.47 12.49 -10.53
C VAL A 102 -4.92 11.48 -9.53
N THR A 103 -3.97 11.91 -8.70
CA THR A 103 -3.37 11.10 -7.63
C THR A 103 -3.67 11.72 -6.27
N LEU A 104 -4.02 10.90 -5.29
CA LEU A 104 -4.29 11.32 -3.90
C LEU A 104 -3.73 10.26 -2.94
N GLN A 105 -2.86 10.68 -2.02
CA GLN A 105 -2.36 9.83 -0.92
C GLN A 105 -3.21 10.11 0.31
N ILE A 106 -3.74 9.06 0.93
CA ILE A 106 -4.58 9.19 2.12
C ILE A 106 -3.71 9.59 3.32
N THR A 107 -4.15 10.58 4.06
CA THR A 107 -3.44 11.04 5.25
C THR A 107 -3.64 10.09 6.44
N MET A 108 -2.79 10.23 7.45
CA MET A 108 -2.87 9.46 8.70
C MET A 108 -4.28 9.51 9.34
N THR A 109 -4.89 10.69 9.39
CA THR A 109 -6.21 10.91 10.02
C THR A 109 -7.38 10.50 9.14
N GLU A 110 -7.20 10.47 7.81
CA GLU A 110 -8.24 10.06 6.87
C GLU A 110 -8.33 8.53 6.74
N LEU A 111 -7.20 7.83 6.85
CA LEU A 111 -7.13 6.37 6.73
C LEU A 111 -8.16 5.61 7.60
N PRO A 112 -8.31 5.87 8.91
CA PRO A 112 -9.32 5.17 9.71
C PRO A 112 -10.77 5.44 9.23
N VAL A 113 -11.07 6.68 8.81
CA VAL A 113 -12.41 7.05 8.30
C VAL A 113 -12.68 6.38 6.96
N LEU A 114 -11.66 6.29 6.12
CA LEU A 114 -11.73 5.56 4.86
C LEU A 114 -11.99 4.07 5.09
N VAL A 115 -11.22 3.41 5.95
CA VAL A 115 -11.43 1.99 6.30
C VAL A 115 -12.86 1.78 6.82
N ALA A 116 -13.34 2.65 7.70
CA ALA A 116 -14.72 2.58 8.18
C ALA A 116 -15.75 2.68 7.04
N THR A 117 -15.52 3.56 6.07
CA THR A 117 -16.42 3.71 4.91
C THR A 117 -16.40 2.49 4.00
N LEU A 118 -15.20 1.97 3.69
CA LEU A 118 -15.05 0.81 2.81
C LEU A 118 -15.67 -0.46 3.43
N HIS A 119 -15.60 -0.60 4.76
CA HIS A 119 -16.28 -1.65 5.51
C HIS A 119 -17.77 -1.36 5.81
N SER A 120 -18.37 -0.36 5.13
CA SER A 120 -19.79 0.02 5.29
C SER A 120 -20.21 0.44 6.71
N LEU A 121 -19.26 0.88 7.54
CA LEU A 121 -19.54 1.47 8.86
C LEU A 121 -19.95 2.95 8.73
N LEU A 122 -19.52 3.60 7.65
CA LEU A 122 -20.00 4.91 7.20
C LEU A 122 -20.59 4.77 5.80
N PRO A 123 -21.64 5.54 5.45
CA PRO A 123 -22.30 5.42 4.15
C PRO A 123 -21.49 6.06 3.01
N SER A 124 -20.67 7.06 3.33
CA SER A 124 -19.84 7.77 2.37
C SER A 124 -18.70 8.49 3.07
N VAL A 125 -17.73 8.95 2.27
CA VAL A 125 -16.66 9.84 2.71
C VAL A 125 -16.29 10.82 1.60
N GLU A 126 -15.94 12.05 1.95
CA GLU A 126 -15.33 13.03 1.06
C GLU A 126 -14.10 13.67 1.70
N PHE A 127 -12.98 13.58 0.98
CA PHE A 127 -11.71 14.20 1.36
C PHE A 127 -11.39 15.32 0.36
N LYS A 128 -10.95 16.47 0.88
CA LYS A 128 -10.66 17.70 0.13
C LYS A 128 -9.30 18.25 0.53
N ASN A 129 -8.86 19.30 -0.15
CA ASN A 129 -7.62 20.03 0.17
C ASN A 129 -6.36 19.18 0.01
N HIS A 130 -6.37 18.25 -0.95
CA HIS A 130 -5.19 17.45 -1.31
C HIS A 130 -4.38 18.12 -2.42
N GLY A 131 -3.13 17.72 -2.57
CA GLY A 131 -2.20 18.25 -3.56
C GLY A 131 -1.52 19.54 -3.14
N GLN A 132 -0.51 19.97 -3.89
CA GLN A 132 0.31 21.14 -3.54
C GLN A 132 -0.50 22.44 -3.43
N ASN A 133 -1.58 22.56 -4.22
CA ASN A 133 -2.44 23.73 -4.26
C ASN A 133 -3.73 23.56 -3.44
N ASN A 134 -3.87 22.47 -2.67
CA ASN A 134 -5.09 22.11 -1.92
C ASN A 134 -6.34 22.05 -2.82
N ASP A 135 -6.17 21.60 -4.06
CA ASP A 135 -7.19 21.69 -5.11
C ASP A 135 -7.67 20.33 -5.61
N LYS A 136 -7.26 19.24 -4.95
CA LYS A 136 -7.67 17.87 -5.24
C LYS A 136 -8.55 17.31 -4.13
N GLY A 137 -9.35 16.32 -4.48
CA GLY A 137 -10.14 15.57 -3.52
C GLY A 137 -10.72 14.30 -4.11
N MET A 138 -11.37 13.53 -3.25
CA MET A 138 -12.07 12.31 -3.62
C MET A 138 -13.35 12.15 -2.79
N ALA A 139 -14.30 11.41 -3.33
CA ALA A 139 -15.41 10.88 -2.54
C ALA A 139 -15.69 9.43 -2.89
N ILE A 140 -16.12 8.67 -1.89
CA ILE A 140 -16.57 7.29 -2.04
C ILE A 140 -17.96 7.21 -1.41
N ILE A 141 -18.93 6.74 -2.18
CA ILE A 141 -20.34 6.68 -1.77
C ILE A 141 -20.82 5.25 -1.97
N LYS A 142 -21.30 4.60 -0.91
CA LYS A 142 -21.96 3.29 -1.04
C LYS A 142 -23.32 3.49 -1.70
N GLN A 143 -23.57 2.80 -2.81
CA GLN A 143 -24.86 2.71 -3.46
C GLN A 143 -25.42 1.29 -3.32
N GLU A 144 -26.64 1.07 -3.81
CA GLU A 144 -27.35 -0.22 -3.70
C GLU A 144 -26.57 -1.38 -4.35
N LYS A 145 -25.93 -1.14 -5.50
CA LYS A 145 -25.31 -2.20 -6.33
C LYS A 145 -23.78 -2.16 -6.35
N HIS A 146 -23.17 -1.05 -5.93
CA HIS A 146 -21.74 -0.79 -6.05
C HIS A 146 -21.33 0.38 -5.16
N PHE A 147 -20.04 0.66 -5.07
CA PHE A 147 -19.52 1.92 -4.56
C PHE A 147 -19.27 2.88 -5.72
N PHE A 148 -19.69 4.12 -5.59
CA PHE A 148 -19.36 5.17 -6.54
C PHE A 148 -18.14 5.95 -6.04
N CYS A 149 -17.02 5.84 -6.76
CA CYS A 149 -15.77 6.51 -6.44
C CYS A 149 -15.57 7.70 -7.39
N LYS A 150 -15.37 8.91 -6.86
CA LYS A 150 -15.05 10.11 -7.62
C LYS A 150 -13.69 10.68 -7.20
N MET A 151 -12.92 11.22 -8.14
CA MET A 151 -11.77 12.07 -7.89
C MET A 151 -11.90 13.35 -8.70
N PHE A 152 -11.55 14.47 -8.08
CA PHE A 152 -11.67 15.80 -8.66
C PHE A 152 -10.42 16.62 -8.39
N ALA A 153 -10.11 17.51 -9.33
CA ALA A 153 -9.04 18.49 -9.22
C ALA A 153 -9.49 19.78 -9.91
N LYS A 154 -9.00 20.95 -9.44
CA LYS A 154 -9.28 22.23 -10.10
C LYS A 154 -8.82 22.19 -11.56
N ASN A 155 -9.64 22.75 -12.45
CA ASN A 155 -9.41 22.79 -13.90
C ASN A 155 -9.26 21.41 -14.58
N ALA A 156 -9.65 20.32 -13.92
CA ALA A 156 -9.70 18.99 -14.50
C ALA A 156 -11.14 18.47 -14.50
N SER A 157 -11.47 17.62 -15.47
CA SER A 157 -12.73 16.90 -15.45
C SER A 157 -12.77 15.95 -14.24
N VAL A 158 -13.94 15.90 -13.58
CA VAL A 158 -14.22 14.92 -12.54
C VAL A 158 -14.14 13.53 -13.17
N LYS A 159 -13.38 12.64 -12.54
CA LYS A 159 -13.25 11.25 -12.94
C LYS A 159 -14.08 10.43 -11.95
N ALA A 160 -14.87 9.49 -12.43
CA ALA A 160 -15.69 8.64 -11.57
C ALA A 160 -15.82 7.22 -12.12
N VAL A 161 -15.83 6.24 -11.22
CA VAL A 161 -15.88 4.81 -11.52
C VAL A 161 -16.86 4.13 -10.56
N PRO A 162 -17.87 3.39 -11.07
CA PRO A 162 -18.60 2.43 -10.26
C PRO A 162 -17.69 1.22 -9.96
N VAL A 163 -17.51 0.88 -8.69
CA VAL A 163 -16.67 -0.23 -8.23
C VAL A 163 -17.55 -1.28 -7.57
N SER A 164 -17.51 -2.52 -8.07
CA SER A 164 -18.36 -3.58 -7.54
C SER A 164 -18.04 -3.90 -6.07
N PHE A 165 -18.98 -4.54 -5.35
CA PHE A 165 -18.71 -4.94 -3.96
C PHE A 165 -17.51 -5.88 -3.80
N PRO A 166 -17.29 -6.91 -4.66
CA PRO A 166 -16.10 -7.74 -4.56
C PRO A 166 -14.80 -6.97 -4.75
N GLU A 167 -14.73 -6.09 -5.76
CA GLU A 167 -13.53 -5.27 -5.99
C GLU A 167 -13.30 -4.30 -4.83
N MET A 168 -14.36 -3.68 -4.31
CA MET A 168 -14.24 -2.79 -3.17
C MET A 168 -13.83 -3.52 -1.90
N ALA A 169 -14.24 -4.77 -1.70
CA ALA A 169 -13.80 -5.58 -0.57
C ALA A 169 -12.27 -5.82 -0.60
N LEU A 170 -11.67 -5.98 -1.78
CA LEU A 170 -10.22 -6.05 -1.91
C LEU A 170 -9.55 -4.73 -1.48
N VAL A 171 -10.12 -3.60 -1.91
CA VAL A 171 -9.61 -2.26 -1.52
C VAL A 171 -9.78 -2.03 -0.02
N ALA A 172 -10.88 -2.48 0.56
CA ALA A 172 -11.15 -2.41 1.99
C ALA A 172 -10.09 -3.20 2.79
N ASN A 173 -9.81 -4.43 2.37
CA ASN A 173 -8.79 -5.27 3.00
C ASN A 173 -7.38 -4.68 2.85
N LEU A 174 -7.06 -4.10 1.70
CA LEU A 174 -5.82 -3.36 1.51
C LEU A 174 -5.72 -2.18 2.49
N ALA A 175 -6.76 -1.35 2.59
CA ALA A 175 -6.78 -0.19 3.49
C ALA A 175 -6.65 -0.60 4.96
N LEU A 176 -7.37 -1.64 5.39
CA LEU A 176 -7.29 -2.18 6.75
C LEU A 176 -5.89 -2.74 7.05
N SER A 177 -5.30 -3.48 6.10
CA SER A 177 -3.95 -4.00 6.22
C SER A 177 -2.92 -2.89 6.41
N GLN A 178 -3.00 -1.80 5.63
CA GLN A 178 -2.09 -0.66 5.82
C GLN A 178 -2.34 0.04 7.15
N TYR A 179 -3.60 0.18 7.57
CA TYR A 179 -3.93 0.79 8.86
C TYR A 179 -3.29 0.02 10.02
N VAL A 180 -3.45 -1.30 10.09
CA VAL A 180 -2.93 -2.11 11.21
C VAL A 180 -1.42 -2.21 11.27
N LYS A 181 -0.71 -2.10 10.14
CA LYS A 181 0.76 -2.08 10.13
C LYS A 181 1.36 -0.94 10.97
N ASN A 182 0.61 0.12 11.24
CA ASN A 182 1.07 1.24 12.05
C ASN A 182 1.00 0.96 13.55
N PHE A 183 0.45 -0.18 13.98
CA PHE A 183 0.20 -0.47 15.39
C PHE A 183 0.65 -1.90 15.74
N ASP A 184 1.80 -2.01 16.40
CA ASP A 184 2.31 -3.29 16.85
C ASP A 184 1.33 -3.98 17.80
N GLY A 185 1.00 -5.24 17.49
CA GLY A 185 0.13 -6.09 18.30
C GLY A 185 -1.37 -5.81 18.16
N VAL A 186 -1.79 -4.86 17.33
CA VAL A 186 -3.22 -4.63 17.04
C VAL A 186 -3.67 -5.54 15.90
N SER A 187 -4.55 -6.49 16.21
CA SER A 187 -5.17 -7.35 15.20
C SER A 187 -6.24 -6.61 14.38
N SER A 188 -6.53 -7.12 13.18
CA SER A 188 -7.51 -6.49 12.27
C SER A 188 -8.94 -6.46 12.83
N ASP A 189 -9.33 -7.45 13.63
CA ASP A 189 -10.62 -7.50 14.32
C ASP A 189 -10.73 -6.43 15.42
N VAL A 190 -9.68 -6.23 16.23
CA VAL A 190 -9.62 -5.16 17.23
C VAL A 190 -9.64 -3.78 16.55
N ALA A 191 -8.88 -3.62 15.47
CA ALA A 191 -8.91 -2.40 14.67
C ALA A 191 -10.33 -2.09 14.16
N LEU A 192 -11.01 -3.06 13.54
CA LEU A 192 -12.38 -2.87 13.06
C LEU A 192 -13.37 -2.57 14.20
N ALA A 193 -13.21 -3.18 15.38
CA ALA A 193 -14.03 -2.87 16.55
C ALA A 193 -13.87 -1.41 17.00
N ASN A 194 -12.63 -0.92 17.05
CA ASN A 194 -12.33 0.48 17.38
C ASN A 194 -12.88 1.44 16.32
N LEU A 195 -12.68 1.14 15.04
CA LEU A 195 -13.19 1.94 13.92
C LEU A 195 -14.72 1.98 13.88
N LYS A 196 -15.41 0.91 14.30
CA LYS A 196 -16.87 0.88 14.45
C LYS A 196 -17.35 1.84 15.54
N THR A 197 -16.63 1.92 16.66
CA THR A 197 -16.93 2.89 17.72
C THR A 197 -16.67 4.31 17.24
N MET A 198 -15.50 4.58 16.63
CA MET A 198 -15.18 5.88 16.02
C MET A 198 -16.25 6.31 15.00
N ALA A 199 -16.64 5.43 14.07
CA ALA A 199 -17.65 5.72 13.07
C ALA A 199 -19.01 6.10 13.70
N ARG A 200 -19.41 5.37 14.75
CA ARG A 200 -20.63 5.68 15.51
C ARG A 200 -20.55 7.07 16.13
N ASP A 201 -19.42 7.40 16.76
CA ASP A 201 -19.26 8.66 17.47
C ASP A 201 -19.21 9.84 16.49
N LEU A 202 -18.48 9.70 15.38
CA LEU A 202 -18.47 10.67 14.27
C LEU A 202 -19.86 10.91 13.69
N TYR A 203 -20.65 9.85 13.51
CA TYR A 203 -22.01 9.97 13.00
C TYR A 203 -22.93 10.68 14.00
N LYS A 204 -22.87 10.31 15.28
CA LYS A 204 -23.67 10.94 16.36
C LYS A 204 -23.30 12.40 16.60
N SER A 205 -22.02 12.75 16.49
CA SER A 205 -21.55 14.12 16.68
C SER A 205 -21.70 15.00 15.44
N SER A 206 -22.22 14.46 14.33
CA SER A 206 -22.30 15.15 13.03
C SER A 206 -20.94 15.63 12.49
N GLN A 207 -19.86 14.94 12.85
CA GLN A 207 -18.50 15.24 12.41
C GLN A 207 -17.98 14.27 11.34
N ALA A 208 -18.76 13.26 10.97
CA ALA A 208 -18.42 12.37 9.87
C ALA A 208 -18.25 13.19 8.56
N PRO A 209 -17.12 13.08 7.85
CA PRO A 209 -16.88 13.81 6.60
C PRO A 209 -17.62 13.15 5.44
N LEU A 210 -18.95 13.09 5.52
CA LEU A 210 -19.80 12.46 4.53
C LEU A 210 -19.77 13.23 3.21
N ALA A 211 -19.80 12.49 2.11
CA ALA A 211 -19.97 13.10 0.81
C ALA A 211 -21.39 13.67 0.67
N GLN A 212 -21.51 14.84 0.04
CA GLN A 212 -22.81 15.34 -0.41
C GLN A 212 -23.38 14.36 -1.44
N GLN A 213 -24.64 13.95 -1.25
CA GLN A 213 -25.38 13.09 -2.16
C GLN A 213 -25.83 13.86 -3.40
#